data_AF-A0A7I7LJI1-F1
#
_entry.id   AF-A0A7I7LJI1-F1
#
_cell.length_a   1.000
_cell.length_b   1.000
_cell.length_c   1.000
_cell.angle_alpha   90.00
_cell.angle_beta   90.00
_cell.angle_gamma   90.00
#
_symmetry.space_group_name_H-M   'P 1'
#
loop_
_entity.id
_entity.type
_entity.pdbx_description
1 polymer ?
#
loop_
_entity_poly.entity_id
_entity_poly.type
_entity_poly.pdbx_seq_one_letter_code
_entity_poly.pdbx_strand_id
1 'polypeptide(L)'
;MYFDDSHNTADAAERLEATWRDIRRHLDGLKADDQLIGRLEEAVCHHRPAVGRRGRAVVATSDKVLVNEQLISPPPVTVVRLSE
;
A
#
# COMPACT_ATOMS: atom_id res chain seq x y z
N MET A 1 0.52 -5.20 4.38
CA MET A 1 0.82 -5.21 2.94
C MET A 1 2.21 -4.69 2.68
N TYR A 2 2.85 -5.19 1.62
CA TYR A 2 4.16 -4.76 1.14
C TYR A 2 4.07 -4.58 -0.37
N PHE A 3 4.49 -3.44 -0.90
CA PHE A 3 4.40 -3.17 -2.35
C PHE A 3 5.51 -2.23 -2.83
N ASP A 4 5.61 -2.08 -4.14
CA ASP A 4 6.54 -1.15 -4.80
C ASP A 4 5.98 0.28 -4.75
N ASP A 5 6.69 1.17 -4.06
CA ASP A 5 6.37 2.60 -3.92
C ASP A 5 7.43 3.46 -4.62
N SER A 6 8.07 2.89 -5.65
CA SER A 6 9.14 3.55 -6.40
C SER A 6 8.60 4.75 -7.17
N HIS A 7 9.21 5.90 -6.91
CA HIS A 7 8.88 7.16 -7.57
C HIS A 7 10.09 7.65 -8.37
N ASN A 8 10.44 6.90 -9.41
CA ASN A 8 11.59 7.20 -10.28
C ASN A 8 11.19 7.67 -11.69
N THR A 9 9.90 7.76 -11.98
CA THR A 9 9.35 8.19 -13.27
C THR A 9 8.19 9.16 -13.09
N ALA A 10 7.87 9.95 -14.13
CA ALA A 10 6.81 10.95 -14.08
C ALA A 10 5.40 10.34 -13.89
N ASP A 11 5.21 9.09 -14.30
CA ASP A 11 3.97 8.31 -14.19
C ASP A 11 3.76 7.65 -12.81
N ALA A 12 4.65 7.89 -11.86
CA ALA A 12 4.64 7.13 -10.62
C ALA A 12 3.42 7.40 -9.71
N ALA A 13 2.72 8.54 -9.87
CA ALA A 13 1.41 8.75 -9.24
C ALA A 13 0.32 7.85 -9.85
N GLU A 14 0.27 7.73 -11.19
CA GLU A 14 -0.68 6.84 -11.87
C GLU A 14 -0.41 5.36 -11.56
N ARG A 15 0.87 4.98 -11.42
CA ARG A 15 1.27 3.63 -10.98
C ARG A 15 0.86 3.35 -9.54
N LEU A 16 0.96 4.33 -8.65
CA LEU A 16 0.48 4.18 -7.27
C LEU A 16 -1.03 3.93 -7.25
N GLU A 17 -1.80 4.71 -8.01
CA GLU A 17 -3.26 4.53 -8.13
C GLU A 17 -3.65 3.18 -8.78
N ALA A 18 -2.90 2.72 -9.78
CA ALA A 18 -3.11 1.39 -10.37
C ALA A 18 -2.80 0.26 -9.37
N THR A 19 -1.72 0.41 -8.60
CA THR A 19 -1.32 -0.54 -7.57
C THR A 19 -2.32 -0.58 -6.43
N TRP A 20 -2.80 0.58 -5.99
CA TRP A 20 -3.86 0.68 -4.97
C TRP A 20 -5.14 -0.02 -5.39
N ARG A 21 -5.59 0.18 -6.65
CA ARG A 21 -6.77 -0.52 -7.18
C ARG A 21 -6.63 -2.04 -7.19
N ASP A 22 -5.44 -2.57 -7.49
CA ASP A 22 -5.17 -4.01 -7.41
C ASP A 22 -5.18 -4.52 -5.96
N ILE A 23 -4.55 -3.77 -5.03
CA ILE A 23 -4.55 -4.07 -3.60
C ILE A 23 -5.98 -4.06 -3.04
N ARG A 24 -6.81 -3.06 -3.37
CA ARG A 24 -8.22 -2.98 -2.96
C ARG A 24 -8.99 -4.24 -3.39
N ARG A 25 -8.87 -4.62 -4.65
CA ARG A 25 -9.50 -5.84 -5.18
C ARG A 25 -9.05 -7.11 -4.44
N HIS A 26 -7.77 -7.20 -4.08
CA HIS A 26 -7.27 -8.33 -3.30
C HIS A 26 -7.85 -8.32 -1.87
N LEU A 27 -7.90 -7.16 -1.21
CA LEU A 27 -8.50 -7.01 0.12
C LEU A 27 -9.99 -7.36 0.12
N ASP A 28 -10.74 -6.94 -0.90
CA ASP A 28 -12.15 -7.30 -1.07
C ASP A 28 -12.33 -8.82 -1.24
N GLY A 29 -11.46 -9.47 -2.02
CA GLY A 29 -11.43 -10.93 -2.16
C GLY A 29 -11.13 -11.66 -0.85
N LEU A 30 -10.35 -11.04 0.04
CA LEU A 30 -10.09 -11.52 1.41
C LEU A 30 -11.20 -11.18 2.40
N LYS A 31 -12.27 -10.48 1.96
CA LYS A 31 -13.36 -9.98 2.82
C LYS A 31 -12.86 -9.07 3.96
N ALA A 32 -11.82 -8.29 3.69
CA ALA A 32 -11.38 -7.29 4.65
C ALA A 32 -12.50 -6.25 4.88
N ASP A 33 -12.58 -5.76 6.11
CA ASP A 33 -13.55 -4.76 6.54
C ASP A 33 -13.36 -3.42 5.81
N ASP A 34 -14.46 -2.78 5.41
CA ASP A 34 -14.42 -1.53 4.62
C ASP A 34 -13.76 -0.39 5.39
N GLN A 35 -13.89 -0.36 6.72
CA GLN A 35 -13.23 0.65 7.54
C GLN A 35 -11.71 0.45 7.59
N LEU A 36 -11.22 -0.80 7.63
CA LEU A 36 -9.81 -1.10 7.43
C LEU A 36 -9.33 -0.64 6.06
N ILE A 37 -10.12 -0.88 5.02
CA ILE A 37 -9.70 -0.59 3.65
C ILE A 37 -9.65 0.92 3.39
N GLY A 38 -10.61 1.70 3.90
CA GLY A 38 -10.55 3.16 3.87
C GLY A 38 -9.31 3.71 4.58
N ARG A 39 -8.95 3.14 5.74
CA ARG A 39 -7.71 3.53 6.45
C ARG A 39 -6.45 3.24 5.65
N LEU A 40 -6.41 2.11 4.96
CA LEU A 40 -5.29 1.76 4.09
C LEU A 40 -5.22 2.70 2.88
N GLU A 41 -6.35 3.10 2.31
CA GLU A 41 -6.41 4.09 1.21
C GLU A 41 -5.80 5.42 1.64
N GLU A 42 -6.25 5.94 2.79
CA GLU A 42 -5.75 7.21 3.31
C GLU A 42 -4.24 7.14 3.57
N ALA A 43 -3.77 6.05 4.19
CA ALA A 43 -2.36 5.83 4.43
C ALA A 43 -1.55 5.70 3.13
N VAL A 44 -2.17 5.23 2.05
CA VAL A 44 -1.50 4.96 0.79
C VAL A 44 -1.42 6.20 -0.10
N CYS A 45 -2.56 6.81 -0.37
CA CYS A 45 -2.71 7.90 -1.34
C CYS A 45 -2.27 9.26 -0.78
N HIS A 46 -2.36 9.48 0.53
CA HIS A 46 -1.96 10.76 1.13
C HIS A 46 -0.51 10.80 1.63
N HIS A 47 0.25 9.72 1.51
CA HIS A 47 1.65 9.72 1.87
C HIS A 47 2.50 10.33 0.75
N ARG A 48 3.48 11.18 1.10
CA ARG A 48 4.42 11.71 0.11
C ARG A 48 5.30 10.57 -0.39
N PRO A 49 5.37 10.33 -1.72
CA PRO A 49 6.18 9.25 -2.26
C PRO A 49 7.67 9.46 -1.96
N ALA A 50 8.37 8.35 -1.74
CA ALA A 50 9.81 8.38 -1.55
C ALA A 50 10.53 8.68 -2.88
N VAL A 51 11.56 9.54 -2.87
CA VAL A 51 12.38 9.74 -4.08
C VAL A 51 13.22 8.48 -4.34
N GLY A 52 13.13 7.95 -5.56
CA GLY A 52 13.89 6.80 -6.01
C GLY A 52 13.17 5.45 -5.87
N ARG A 53 13.92 4.35 -5.99
CA ARG A 53 13.38 2.99 -5.98
C ARG A 53 13.24 2.48 -4.54
N ARG A 54 12.04 2.47 -3.99
CA ARG A 54 11.76 2.02 -2.61
C ARG A 54 10.49 1.17 -2.55
N GLY A 55 10.44 0.29 -1.56
CA GLY A 55 9.20 -0.39 -1.20
C GLY A 55 8.48 0.36 -0.10
N ARG A 56 7.23 -0.01 0.15
CA ARG A 56 6.51 0.43 1.34
C ARG A 56 5.89 -0.75 2.08
N ALA A 57 6.01 -0.71 3.40
CA ALA A 57 5.35 -1.62 4.32
C ALA A 57 4.23 -0.86 5.04
N VAL A 58 3.00 -1.35 4.90
CA VAL A 58 1.86 -0.80 5.62
C VAL A 58 1.17 -1.90 6.40
N VAL A 59 0.98 -1.70 7.69
CA VAL A 59 0.21 -2.60 8.57
C VAL A 59 -0.81 -1.74 9.29
N ALA A 60 -2.08 -2.14 9.25
CA ALA A 60 -3.16 -1.42 9.89
C ALA A 60 -4.18 -2.38 10.50
N THR A 61 -4.93 -1.86 11.47
CA THR A 61 -6.19 -2.42 11.96
C THR A 61 -7.34 -1.52 11.51
N SER A 62 -8.58 -1.95 11.73
CA SER A 62 -9.76 -1.09 11.51
C SER A 62 -9.72 0.18 12.38
N ASP A 63 -8.87 0.27 13.40
CA ASP A 63 -8.77 1.47 14.26
C ASP A 63 -7.62 2.40 13.88
N LYS A 64 -6.49 1.87 13.43
CA LYS A 64 -5.28 2.66 13.19
C LYS A 64 -4.28 2.01 12.25
N VAL A 65 -3.43 2.85 11.67
CA VAL A 65 -2.21 2.41 10.99
C VAL A 65 -1.13 2.14 12.04
N LEU A 66 -0.58 0.94 12.05
CA LEU A 66 0.48 0.49 12.95
C LEU A 66 1.87 0.72 12.36
N VAL A 67 2.00 0.52 11.04
CA VAL A 67 3.25 0.67 10.29
C VAL A 67 2.92 1.37 8.98
N ASN A 68 3.70 2.39 8.62
CA ASN A 68 3.70 3.01 7.30
C ASN A 68 5.13 3.46 6.98
N GLU A 69 5.98 2.48 6.66
CA GLU A 69 7.43 2.65 6.61
C GLU A 69 7.99 2.34 5.23
N GLN A 70 9.04 3.07 4.86
CA GLN A 70 9.77 2.81 3.63
C GLN A 70 10.72 1.62 3.79
N LEU A 71 10.75 0.77 2.77
CA LEU A 71 11.70 -0.33 2.66
C LEU A 71 12.91 0.10 1.82
N ILE A 72 14.08 -0.40 2.18
CA ILE A 72 15.35 -0.16 1.47
C ILE A 72 15.25 -0.60 0.00
N SER A 73 14.46 -1.64 -0.27
CA SER A 73 14.14 -2.11 -1.62
C SER A 73 12.69 -2.56 -1.71
N PRO A 74 12.02 -2.41 -2.87
CA PRO A 74 10.69 -2.94 -3.07
C PRO A 74 10.67 -4.47 -3.03
N PRO A 75 9.58 -5.08 -2.57
CA PRO A 75 9.40 -6.53 -2.66
C PRO A 75 9.32 -6.96 -4.15
N PRO A 76 9.68 -8.21 -4.49
CA PRO A 76 9.64 -8.68 -5.87
C PRO A 76 8.21 -8.75 -6.43
N VAL A 77 7.20 -8.90 -5.57
CA VAL A 77 5.78 -8.87 -5.88
C VAL A 77 5.03 -8.18 -4.74
N THR A 78 3.87 -7.61 -5.04
CA THR A 78 2.95 -7.08 -4.02
C THR A 78 2.45 -8.21 -3.13
N VAL A 79 2.56 -8.03 -1.82
CA VAL A 79 2.10 -8.98 -0.80
C VAL A 79 0.99 -8.35 0.02
N VAL A 80 -0.21 -8.93 -0.08
CA VAL A 80 -1.37 -8.58 0.75
C VAL A 80 -1.70 -9.79 1.63
N ARG A 81 -1.94 -9.53 2.91
CA ARG A 81 -2.34 -10.55 3.88
C ARG A 81 -3.32 -9.93 4.85
N LEU A 82 -4.40 -10.64 5.11
CA LEU A 82 -5.34 -10.35 6.19
C LEU A 82 -5.07 -11.33 7.34
N SER A 83 -5.25 -10.88 8.57
CA SER A 83 -5.07 -11.69 9.78
C SER A 83 -6.23 -11.41 10.72
N GLU A 84 -6.69 -12.44 11.42
CA GLU A 84 -7.76 -12.36 12.44
C GLU A 84 -7.22 -11.93 13.80
#